data_AF-A0A3D0I1R9-F1
#
_entry.id   AF-A0A3D0I1R9-F1
#
_cell.length_a   1.000
_cell.length_b   1.000
_cell.length_c   1.000
_cell.angle_alpha   90.00
_cell.angle_beta   90.00
_cell.angle_gamma   90.00
#
_symmetry.space_group_name_H-M   'P 1'
#
loop_
_entity.id
_entity.type
_entity.pdbx_description
1 polymer ?
#
loop_
_entity_poly.entity_id
_entity_poly.type
_entity_poly.pdbx_seq_one_letter_code
_entity_poly.pdbx_strand_id
1 'polypeptide(L)'
;MQLDSIERLNLAIAAGAVAVGYAAAGPAFATSLALGAGIEGVNFRVLRSGSQRLFAGDLGVGHAWVAGFALRFVVLAGAIALSLRAGAQPVGLVLGLSTIVPAAILGAWRARPPIGTPPPGPPPDDPSWEAWNPWLARERDPAEQEER
;
A
#
# COMPACT_ATOMS: atom_id res chain seq x y z
N MET A 1 -4.86 -3.30 19.13
CA MET A 1 -4.38 -2.87 17.80
C MET A 1 -5.40 -3.36 16.77
N GLN A 2 -6.23 -2.48 16.20
CA GLN A 2 -7.23 -2.91 15.20
C GLN A 2 -6.57 -3.00 13.83
N LEU A 3 -6.70 -4.16 13.17
CA LEU A 3 -6.23 -4.34 11.80
C LEU A 3 -7.12 -3.56 10.83
N ASP A 4 -6.48 -2.83 9.91
CA ASP A 4 -7.15 -2.13 8.82
C ASP A 4 -7.98 -3.11 7.96
N SER A 5 -9.06 -2.61 7.34
CA SER A 5 -9.93 -3.45 6.52
C SER A 5 -9.19 -4.14 5.36
N ILE A 6 -8.20 -3.49 4.76
CA ILE A 6 -7.42 -4.07 3.65
C ILE A 6 -6.47 -5.16 4.20
N GLU A 7 -5.84 -4.93 5.35
CA GLU A 7 -4.97 -5.93 5.97
C GLU A 7 -5.74 -7.19 6.39
N ARG A 8 -6.95 -7.03 6.95
CA ARG A 8 -7.82 -8.18 7.26
C ARG A 8 -8.21 -8.95 6.01
N LEU A 9 -8.54 -8.24 4.94
CA LEU A 9 -8.90 -8.88 3.67
C LEU A 9 -7.70 -9.61 3.06
N ASN A 10 -6.51 -9.01 3.12
CA ASN A 10 -5.27 -9.66 2.69
C ASN A 10 -4.99 -10.93 3.48
N LEU A 11 -5.14 -10.91 4.81
CA LEU A 11 -4.98 -12.10 5.65
C LEU A 11 -5.96 -13.21 5.27
N ALA A 12 -7.23 -12.86 5.02
CA ALA A 12 -8.23 -13.84 4.59
C ALA A 12 -7.89 -14.46 3.21
N ILE A 13 -7.49 -13.62 2.25
CA ILE A 13 -7.09 -14.05 0.90
C ILE A 13 -5.83 -14.93 0.98
N ALA A 14 -4.83 -14.50 1.75
CA ALA A 14 -3.59 -15.25 1.95
C ALA A 14 -3.86 -16.60 2.62
N ALA A 15 -4.66 -16.65 3.69
CA ALA A 15 -5.02 -17.91 4.35
C ALA A 15 -5.76 -18.88 3.40
N GLY A 16 -6.71 -18.36 2.61
CA GLY A 16 -7.39 -19.15 1.58
C GLY A 16 -6.45 -19.66 0.50
N ALA A 17 -5.57 -18.79 -0.02
CA ALA A 17 -4.58 -19.15 -1.03
C ALA A 17 -3.57 -20.19 -0.51
N VAL A 18 -3.14 -20.09 0.75
CA VAL A 18 -2.28 -21.10 1.40
C VAL A 18 -3.01 -22.43 1.51
N ALA A 19 -4.27 -22.44 1.97
CA ALA A 19 -5.05 -23.66 2.12
C ALA A 19 -5.28 -24.36 0.77
N VAL A 20 -5.67 -23.60 -0.26
CA VAL A 20 -5.83 -24.12 -1.63
C VAL A 20 -4.49 -24.59 -2.20
N GLY A 21 -3.42 -23.82 -2.01
CA GLY A 21 -2.08 -24.18 -2.45
C GLY A 21 -1.57 -25.46 -1.79
N TYR A 22 -1.87 -25.65 -0.50
CA TYR A 22 -1.53 -26.87 0.24
C TYR A 22 -2.26 -28.08 -0.34
N ALA A 23 -3.57 -27.96 -0.56
CA ALA A 23 -4.39 -29.04 -1.10
C ALA A 23 -4.05 -29.40 -2.56
N ALA A 24 -3.73 -28.42 -3.39
CA ALA A 24 -3.55 -28.61 -4.83
C ALA A 24 -2.09 -28.84 -5.27
N ALA A 25 -1.12 -28.21 -4.60
CA ALA A 25 0.29 -28.21 -5.02
C ALA A 25 1.25 -28.70 -3.91
N GLY A 26 0.74 -28.98 -2.71
CA GLY A 26 1.48 -29.57 -1.61
C GLY A 26 2.16 -28.58 -0.66
N PRO A 27 2.83 -29.09 0.38
CA PRO A 27 3.30 -28.31 1.52
C PRO A 27 4.42 -27.32 1.18
N ALA A 28 5.34 -27.68 0.26
CA ALA A 28 6.45 -26.80 -0.13
C ALA A 28 5.95 -25.53 -0.85
N PHE A 29 4.98 -25.69 -1.75
CA PHE A 29 4.33 -24.58 -2.44
C PHE A 29 3.58 -23.68 -1.45
N ALA A 30 2.76 -24.28 -0.59
CA ALA A 30 1.97 -23.55 0.41
C ALA A 30 2.84 -22.75 1.37
N THR A 31 3.97 -23.33 1.81
CA THR A 31 4.94 -22.64 2.68
C THR A 31 5.58 -21.45 1.94
N SER A 32 5.94 -21.63 0.67
CA SER A 32 6.50 -20.55 -0.15
C SER A 32 5.50 -19.41 -0.37
N LEU A 33 4.22 -19.76 -0.58
CA LEU A 33 3.12 -18.79 -0.68
C LEU A 33 2.89 -18.05 0.64
N ALA A 34 2.85 -18.78 1.77
CA ALA A 34 2.72 -18.17 3.09
C ALA A 34 3.87 -17.19 3.40
N LEU A 35 5.11 -17.57 3.05
CA LEU A 35 6.28 -16.70 3.17
C LEU A 35 6.13 -15.43 2.32
N GLY A 36 5.74 -15.57 1.06
CA GLY A 36 5.51 -14.42 0.17
C GLY A 36 4.43 -13.48 0.72
N ALA A 37 3.31 -14.02 1.19
CA ALA A 37 2.22 -13.23 1.76
C ALA A 37 2.63 -12.54 3.08
N GLY A 38 3.43 -13.20 3.90
CA GLY A 38 3.98 -12.62 5.13
C GLY A 38 4.94 -11.46 4.85
N ILE A 39 5.89 -11.65 3.92
CA ILE A 39 6.83 -10.62 3.49
C ILE A 39 6.06 -9.41 2.97
N GLU A 40 5.10 -9.62 2.06
CA GLU A 40 4.33 -8.49 1.51
C GLU A 40 3.42 -7.84 2.56
N GLY A 41 2.84 -8.61 3.48
CA GLY A 41 2.01 -8.06 4.55
C GLY A 41 2.79 -7.08 5.45
N VAL A 42 4.05 -7.40 5.76
CA VAL A 42 4.94 -6.49 6.50
C VAL A 42 5.30 -5.28 5.63
N ASN A 43 5.69 -5.54 4.39
CA ASN A 43 6.07 -4.53 3.40
C ASN A 43 4.96 -3.47 3.19
N PHE A 44 3.73 -3.93 3.03
CA PHE A 44 2.53 -3.10 2.86
C PHE A 44 2.22 -2.28 4.11
N ARG A 45 2.32 -2.87 5.32
CA ARG A 45 2.05 -2.15 6.56
C ARG A 45 3.00 -0.98 6.78
N VAL A 46 4.28 -1.20 6.48
CA VAL A 46 5.30 -0.14 6.52
C VAL A 46 4.98 0.95 5.49
N LEU A 47 4.64 0.57 4.26
CA LEU A 47 4.25 1.52 3.21
C LEU A 47 3.05 2.37 3.64
N ARG A 48 1.98 1.71 4.10
CA ARG A 48 0.74 2.36 4.48
C ARG A 48 0.95 3.35 5.62
N SER A 49 1.63 2.92 6.69
CA SER A 49 1.95 3.77 7.83
C SER A 49 2.76 4.99 7.40
N GLY A 50 3.73 4.78 6.50
CA GLY A 50 4.51 5.87 5.92
C GLY A 50 3.67 6.82 5.06
N SER A 51 2.85 6.30 4.15
CA SER A 51 1.97 7.10 3.30
C SER A 51 0.97 7.92 4.11
N GLN A 52 0.39 7.35 5.18
CA GLN A 52 -0.52 8.09 6.06
C GLN A 52 0.16 9.29 6.71
N ARG A 53 1.38 9.12 7.22
CA ARG A 53 2.17 10.22 7.79
C ARG A 53 2.58 11.25 6.75
N LEU A 54 2.91 10.81 5.53
CA LEU A 54 3.24 11.69 4.41
C LEU A 54 2.03 12.56 4.02
N PHE A 55 0.85 11.97 3.90
CA PHE A 55 -0.39 12.70 3.55
C PHE A 55 -0.94 13.53 4.71
N ALA A 56 -0.60 13.20 5.96
CA ALA A 56 -0.92 14.02 7.12
C ALA A 56 -0.01 15.27 7.24
N GLY A 57 1.06 15.37 6.45
CA GLY A 57 2.02 16.47 6.54
C GLY A 57 3.09 16.29 7.63
N ASP A 58 3.03 15.20 8.41
CA ASP A 58 3.96 14.92 9.52
C ASP A 58 5.40 14.62 9.05
N LEU A 59 5.58 14.34 7.76
CA LEU A 59 6.88 13.99 7.19
C LEU A 59 7.32 15.03 6.16
N GLY A 60 8.44 15.68 6.43
CA GLY A 60 9.15 16.46 5.43
C GLY A 60 9.61 15.55 4.28
N VAL A 61 9.26 15.92 3.04
CA VAL A 61 9.69 15.21 1.83
C VAL A 61 11.19 15.47 1.62
N GLY A 62 12.04 14.68 2.29
CA GLY A 62 13.49 14.86 2.30
C GLY A 62 14.28 13.61 1.97
N HIS A 63 15.61 13.76 1.90
CA HIS A 63 16.56 12.68 1.60
C HIS A 63 16.41 11.47 2.53
N ALA A 64 16.01 11.69 3.79
CA ALA A 64 15.75 10.62 4.76
C ALA A 64 14.57 9.72 4.36
N TRP A 65 13.51 10.29 3.76
CA TRP A 65 12.37 9.52 3.26
C TRP A 65 12.77 8.62 2.09
N VAL A 66 13.51 9.18 1.14
CA VAL A 66 14.04 8.44 -0.01
C VAL A 66 14.96 7.30 0.45
N ALA A 67 15.85 7.58 1.40
CA ALA A 67 16.75 6.56 1.97
C ALA A 67 15.96 5.44 2.67
N GLY A 68 14.93 5.78 3.46
CA GLY A 68 14.07 4.78 4.09
C GLY A 68 13.32 3.91 3.07
N PHE A 69 12.86 4.52 1.97
CA PHE A 69 12.20 3.79 0.88
C PHE A 69 13.17 2.87 0.14
N ALA A 70 14.39 3.32 -0.14
CA ALA A 70 15.43 2.50 -0.75
C ALA A 70 15.83 1.32 0.15
N LEU A 71 16.03 1.57 1.45
CA LEU A 71 16.35 0.53 2.43
C LEU A 71 15.28 -0.56 2.46
N ARG A 72 14.00 -0.19 2.38
CA ARG A 72 12.90 -1.14 2.32
C ARG A 72 13.01 -2.07 1.11
N PHE A 73 13.33 -1.56 -0.08
CA PHE A 73 13.53 -2.41 -1.25
C PHE A 73 14.73 -3.34 -1.10
N VAL A 74 15.82 -2.87 -0.48
CA VAL A 74 16.98 -3.72 -0.19
C VAL A 74 16.60 -4.85 0.77
N VAL A 75 15.87 -4.54 1.84
CA VAL A 75 15.38 -5.54 2.81
C VAL A 75 14.44 -6.53 2.14
N LEU A 76 13.51 -6.05 1.30
CA LEU A 76 12.58 -6.89 0.55
C LEU A 76 13.32 -7.84 -0.41
N ALA A 77 14.26 -7.30 -1.19
CA ALA A 77 15.09 -8.10 -2.10
C ALA A 77 15.93 -9.14 -1.33
N GLY A 78 16.49 -8.75 -0.18
CA GLY A 78 17.21 -9.66 0.71
C GLY A 78 16.33 -10.79 1.25
N ALA A 79 15.10 -10.48 1.70
CA ALA A 79 14.15 -11.46 2.18
C ALA A 79 13.72 -12.46 1.09
N ILE A 80 13.48 -11.96 -0.13
CA ILE A 80 13.17 -12.81 -1.29
C ILE A 80 14.37 -13.71 -1.63
N ALA A 81 15.57 -13.15 -1.73
CA ALA A 81 16.79 -13.90 -2.05
C ALA A 81 17.08 -14.98 -0.99
N LEU A 82 16.92 -14.67 0.30
CA LEU A 82 17.08 -15.63 1.38
C LEU A 82 16.03 -16.74 1.31
N SER A 83 14.77 -16.40 1.02
CA SER A 83 13.70 -17.38 0.87
C SER A 83 13.99 -18.35 -0.28
N LEU A 84 14.43 -17.85 -1.43
CA LEU A 84 14.80 -18.68 -2.58
C LEU A 84 16.00 -19.57 -2.26
N ARG A 85 17.02 -19.05 -1.56
CA ARG A 85 18.17 -19.85 -1.10
C ARG A 85 17.78 -20.94 -0.09
N ALA A 86 16.75 -20.70 0.71
CA ALA A 86 16.19 -21.69 1.63
C ALA A 86 15.29 -22.73 0.94
N GLY A 87 15.15 -22.69 -0.38
CA GLY A 87 14.37 -23.65 -1.16
C GLY A 87 12.90 -23.27 -1.37
N ALA A 88 12.52 -22.00 -1.14
CA ALA A 88 11.18 -21.54 -1.48
C ALA A 88 10.94 -21.68 -2.99
N GLN A 89 9.76 -22.19 -3.35
CA GLN A 89 9.31 -22.28 -4.73
C GLN A 89 9.02 -20.88 -5.28
N PRO A 90 9.67 -20.45 -6.37
CA PRO A 90 9.53 -19.09 -6.90
C PRO A 90 8.07 -18.71 -7.21
N VAL A 91 7.32 -19.64 -7.80
CA VAL A 91 5.91 -19.41 -8.17
C VAL A 91 5.04 -19.19 -6.94
N GLY A 92 5.18 -20.04 -5.91
CA GLY A 92 4.45 -19.88 -4.65
C GLY A 92 4.78 -18.54 -3.99
N LEU A 93 6.07 -18.19 -3.94
CA LEU A 93 6.54 -16.93 -3.38
C LEU A 93 5.94 -15.70 -4.08
N VAL A 94 5.96 -15.67 -5.42
CA VAL A 94 5.39 -14.57 -6.23
C VAL A 94 3.88 -14.45 -6.02
N LEU A 95 3.16 -15.57 -6.00
CA LEU A 95 1.72 -15.57 -5.73
C LEU A 95 1.42 -15.04 -4.33
N GLY A 96 2.20 -15.45 -3.33
CA GLY A 96 2.13 -14.94 -1.97
C GLY A 96 2.34 -13.42 -1.92
N LEU A 97 3.42 -12.93 -2.54
CA LEU A 97 3.72 -11.49 -2.64
C LEU A 97 2.60 -10.70 -3.34
N SER A 98 1.84 -11.34 -4.22
CA SER A 98 0.77 -10.69 -4.98
C SER A 98 -0.58 -10.67 -4.27
N THR A 99 -0.74 -11.34 -3.12
CA THR A 99 -2.03 -11.45 -2.40
C THR A 99 -2.61 -10.12 -1.96
N ILE A 100 -1.76 -9.10 -1.75
CA ILE A 100 -2.20 -7.77 -1.35
C ILE A 100 -2.95 -7.03 -2.47
N VAL A 101 -2.64 -7.33 -3.73
CA VAL A 101 -3.23 -6.66 -4.90
C VAL A 101 -4.74 -6.86 -4.97
N PRO A 102 -5.29 -8.09 -4.96
CA PRO A 102 -6.74 -8.27 -4.94
C PRO A 102 -7.38 -7.71 -3.66
N ALA A 103 -6.70 -7.76 -2.51
CA ALA A 103 -7.19 -7.15 -1.28
C ALA A 103 -7.34 -5.62 -1.42
N ALA A 104 -6.35 -4.96 -2.02
CA ALA A 104 -6.36 -3.53 -2.25
C ALA A 104 -7.45 -3.13 -3.27
N ILE A 105 -7.59 -3.89 -4.37
CA ILE A 105 -8.64 -3.67 -5.39
C ILE A 105 -10.02 -3.79 -4.77
N LEU A 106 -10.29 -4.86 -4.03
CA LEU A 106 -11.58 -5.07 -3.36
C LEU A 106 -11.83 -4.02 -2.28
N GLY A 107 -10.79 -3.63 -1.54
CA GLY A 107 -10.85 -2.56 -0.55
C GLY A 107 -11.22 -1.21 -1.18
N ALA A 108 -10.54 -0.84 -2.27
CA ALA A 108 -10.80 0.39 -3.01
C ALA A 108 -12.21 0.39 -3.62
N TRP A 109 -12.65 -0.74 -4.17
CA TRP A 109 -14.00 -0.89 -4.72
C TRP A 109 -15.09 -0.70 -3.66
N ARG A 110 -14.90 -1.27 -2.46
CA ARG A 110 -15.82 -1.10 -1.32
C ARG A 110 -15.82 0.32 -0.75
N ALA A 111 -14.68 0.99 -0.78
CA ALA A 111 -14.50 2.36 -0.29
C ALA A 111 -14.80 3.42 -1.35
N ARG A 112 -15.31 3.03 -2.53
CA ARG A 112 -15.58 3.95 -3.63
C ARG A 112 -16.51 5.07 -3.16
N PRO A 113 -16.11 6.35 -3.24
CA PRO A 113 -17.02 7.45 -2.93
C PRO A 113 -18.19 7.44 -3.92
N PRO A 114 -19.38 7.92 -3.51
CA PRO A 114 -20.47 8.16 -4.45
C PRO A 114 -19.95 9.03 -5.59
N ILE A 115 -20.33 8.72 -6.84
CA ILE A 115 -20.02 9.59 -7.96
C ILE A 115 -20.89 10.85 -7.79
N GLY A 116 -20.33 11.87 -7.15
CA GLY A 116 -20.94 13.19 -7.06
C GLY A 116 -20.67 14.00 -8.34
N THR A 117 -21.46 15.05 -8.55
CA THR A 117 -21.06 16.13 -9.45
C THR A 117 -19.70 16.67 -8.96
N PRO A 118 -18.68 16.78 -9.81
CA PRO A 118 -17.41 17.37 -9.40
C PRO A 118 -17.69 18.76 -8.80
N PRO A 119 -17.03 19.13 -7.69
CA PRO A 119 -17.19 20.46 -7.13
C PRO A 119 -16.92 21.47 -8.25
N PRO A 120 -17.76 22.50 -8.42
CA PRO A 120 -17.50 23.51 -9.42
C PRO A 120 -16.14 24.14 -9.09
N GLY A 121 -15.18 23.96 -9.99
CA GLY A 121 -13.92 24.67 -9.92
C GLY A 121 -14.15 26.15 -10.20
N PRO A 122 -13.21 27.03 -9.80
CA PRO A 122 -13.23 28.42 -10.23
C PRO A 122 -13.26 28.49 -11.77
N PRO A 123 -13.89 29.53 -12.35
CA PRO A 123 -13.80 29.81 -13.79
C PRO A 123 -12.34 29.78 -14.28
N PRO A 124 -12.06 29.41 -15.55
CA PRO A 124 -10.69 29.27 -16.06
C PRO A 124 -9.82 30.52 -15.90
N ASP A 125 -10.45 31.71 -15.90
CA ASP A 125 -9.78 33.00 -15.80
C ASP A 125 -9.77 33.57 -14.36
N ASP A 126 -10.16 32.77 -13.36
CA ASP A 126 -10.26 33.20 -11.97
C ASP A 126 -8.89 33.13 -11.27
N PRO A 127 -8.37 34.24 -10.71
CA PRO A 127 -7.09 34.26 -10.00
C PRO A 127 -7.06 33.35 -8.75
N SER A 128 -8.21 32.93 -8.21
CA SER A 128 -8.28 31.96 -7.11
C SER A 128 -7.70 30.58 -7.48
N TRP A 129 -7.47 30.28 -8.77
CA TRP A 129 -6.67 29.13 -9.19
C TRP A 129 -5.27 29.10 -8.58
N GLU A 130 -4.67 30.26 -8.29
CA GLU A 130 -3.34 30.34 -7.67
C GLU A 130 -3.37 29.87 -6.20
N ALA A 131 -4.50 30.06 -5.51
CA ALA A 131 -4.73 29.61 -4.15
C ALA A 131 -5.37 28.21 -4.09
N TRP A 132 -5.77 27.64 -5.22
CA TRP A 132 -6.45 26.35 -5.26
C TRP A 132 -5.52 25.19 -4.91
N ASN A 133 -5.96 24.33 -4.00
CA ASN A 133 -5.31 23.07 -3.70
C ASN A 133 -5.90 21.94 -4.57
N PRO A 134 -5.21 21.50 -5.63
CA PRO A 134 -5.74 20.48 -6.55
C PRO A 134 -5.90 19.12 -5.88
N TRP A 135 -5.20 18.87 -4.77
CA TRP A 135 -5.25 17.59 -4.04
C TRP A 135 -6.45 17.49 -3.11
N LEU A 136 -6.89 18.63 -2.57
CA LEU A 136 -8.01 18.71 -1.63
C LEU A 136 -9.29 19.25 -2.27
N ALA A 137 -9.21 19.71 -3.53
CA ALA A 137 -10.31 20.37 -4.24
C ALA A 137 -10.94 21.50 -3.42
N ARG A 138 -10.10 22.33 -2.79
CA ARG A 138 -10.49 23.50 -2.00
C ARG A 138 -9.42 24.59 -2.09
N GLU A 139 -9.79 25.82 -1.79
CA GLU A 139 -8.84 26.92 -1.62
C GLU A 139 -7.93 26.68 -0.40
N ARG A 140 -6.64 27.04 -0.50
CA ARG A 140 -5.69 26.91 0.63
C ARG A 140 -6.03 27.93 1.70
N ASP A 141 -6.04 27.51 2.95
CA ASP A 141 -6.21 28.40 4.08
C ASP A 141 -4.93 29.26 4.22
N PRO A 142 -5.03 30.61 4.33
CA PRO A 142 -3.87 31.48 4.54
C PRO A 142 -3.02 31.06 5.75
N ALA A 143 -3.65 30.51 6.79
CA ALA A 143 -2.95 30.01 7.98
C ALA A 143 -2.02 28.82 7.68
N GLU A 144 -2.36 27.97 6.70
CA GLU A 144 -1.51 26.85 6.25
C GLU A 144 -0.29 27.34 5.42
N GLN A 145 -0.30 28.59 4.93
CA GLN A 145 0.79 29.17 4.13
C GLN A 145 1.87 29.83 4.99
N GLU A 146 1.51 30.36 6.18
CA GLU A 146 2.46 31.00 7.11
C GLU A 146 3.31 30.00 7.91
N GLU A 147 2.89 28.73 7.99
CA GLU A 147 3.61 27.67 8.73
C GLU A 147 4.68 26.93 7.88
N ARG A 148 4.93 27.33 6.63
CA ARG A 148 5.95 26.76 5.73
C ARG A 148 7.18 27.65 5.59
#